data_AF-A0A9D1L740-F1
#
_entry.id   AF-A0A9D1L740-F1
#
_cell.length_a   1.000
_cell.length_b   1.000
_cell.length_c   1.000
_cell.angle_alpha   90.00
_cell.angle_beta   90.00
_cell.angle_gamma   90.00
#
_symmetry.space_group_name_H-M   'P 1'
#
loop_
_entity.id
_entity.type
_entity.pdbx_description
1 polymer ?
#
loop_
_entity_poly.entity_id
_entity_poly.type
_entity_poly.pdbx_seq_one_letter_code
_entity_poly.pdbx_strand_id
1 'polypeptide(L)'
;MKDITLKIVGTQNFDDIEEEQMEFVTDGRFYARGGRAYIIYDESEVSGMEGCKTTIRVDDRSVRMKRTGLAGFGTELYFEKGKRFSSIYNTPYGPMGIE
;
A
#
# COMPACT_ATOMS: atom_id res chain seq x y z
N MET A 1 13.56 -6.37 14.32
CA MET A 1 12.59 -6.67 13.24
C MET A 1 11.81 -7.89 13.69
N LYS A 2 10.50 -7.92 13.51
CA LYS A 2 9.63 -9.03 13.89
C LYS A 2 8.86 -9.51 12.68
N ASP A 3 8.81 -10.81 12.47
CA ASP A 3 7.94 -11.43 11.48
C ASP A 3 6.50 -11.32 11.97
N ILE A 4 5.61 -10.94 11.06
CA ILE A 4 4.19 -10.71 11.33
C ILE A 4 3.36 -11.27 10.16
N THR A 5 2.15 -11.70 10.47
CA THR A 5 1.12 -11.93 9.46
C THR A 5 0.27 -10.68 9.33
N LEU A 6 0.18 -10.13 8.13
CA LEU A 6 -0.64 -8.98 7.79
C LEU A 6 -1.97 -9.45 7.22
N LYS A 7 -3.05 -8.81 7.66
CA LYS A 7 -4.36 -8.87 7.02
C LYS A 7 -4.72 -7.47 6.54
N ILE A 8 -4.90 -7.33 5.24
CA ILE A 8 -5.26 -6.09 4.54
C ILE A 8 -6.70 -6.27 4.07
N VAL A 9 -7.59 -5.35 4.46
CA VAL A 9 -8.98 -5.33 4.02
C VAL A 9 -9.22 -4.02 3.29
N GLY A 10 -9.51 -4.11 2.01
CA GLY A 10 -9.89 -2.98 1.17
C GLY A 10 -11.39 -2.99 0.96
N THR A 11 -12.07 -1.92 1.40
CA THR A 11 -13.49 -1.70 1.10
C THR A 11 -13.59 -0.59 0.08
N GLN A 12 -14.18 -0.89 -1.07
CA GLN A 12 -14.44 0.07 -2.12
C GLN A 12 -15.95 0.33 -2.19
N ASN A 13 -16.34 1.60 -2.13
CA ASN A 13 -17.72 2.02 -2.24
C ASN A 13 -17.81 3.01 -3.41
N PHE A 14 -18.53 2.60 -4.45
CA PHE A 14 -18.81 3.43 -5.62
C PHE A 14 -20.31 3.74 -5.63
N ASP A 15 -20.67 4.99 -5.92
CA ASP A 15 -22.07 5.32 -6.23
C ASP A 15 -22.56 4.38 -7.34
N ASP A 16 -23.64 3.64 -7.07
CA ASP A 16 -24.30 2.66 -7.96
C ASP A 16 -23.73 1.21 -8.00
N ILE A 17 -22.74 0.85 -7.17
CA ILE A 17 -22.23 -0.53 -7.05
C ILE A 17 -22.32 -0.99 -5.59
N GLU A 18 -22.72 -2.25 -5.37
CA GLU A 18 -22.67 -2.85 -4.02
C GLU A 18 -21.26 -2.77 -3.43
N GLU A 19 -21.17 -2.57 -2.12
CA GLU A 19 -19.90 -2.48 -1.39
C GLU A 19 -19.02 -3.71 -1.71
N GLU A 20 -17.89 -3.47 -2.36
CA GLU A 20 -16.93 -4.51 -2.68
C GLU A 20 -15.85 -4.56 -1.59
N GLN A 21 -15.80 -5.68 -0.87
CA GLN A 21 -14.77 -5.96 0.12
C GLN A 21 -13.77 -6.97 -0.42
N MET A 22 -12.50 -6.58 -0.44
CA MET A 22 -11.38 -7.46 -0.76
C MET A 22 -10.53 -7.68 0.49
N GLU A 23 -10.16 -8.93 0.74
CA GLU A 23 -9.28 -9.32 1.83
C GLU A 23 -8.01 -9.98 1.30
N PHE A 24 -6.87 -9.57 1.83
CA PHE A 24 -5.56 -10.10 1.50
C PHE A 24 -4.78 -10.42 2.78
N VAL A 25 -4.33 -11.66 2.91
CA VAL A 25 -3.48 -12.09 4.02
C VAL A 25 -2.10 -12.43 3.47
N THR A 26 -1.06 -11.80 4.03
CA THR A 26 0.33 -12.01 3.60
C THR A 26 1.28 -11.95 4.77
N ASP A 27 2.42 -12.62 4.65
CA ASP A 27 3.49 -12.51 5.63
C ASP A 27 4.35 -11.27 5.35
N GLY A 28 4.85 -10.67 6.42
CA GLY A 28 5.71 -9.51 6.32
C GLY A 28 6.54 -9.30 7.58
N ARG A 29 7.20 -8.16 7.60
CA ARG A 29 8.13 -7.78 8.66
C ARG A 29 7.74 -6.43 9.21
N PHE A 30 7.69 -6.35 10.52
CA PHE A 30 7.42 -5.15 11.28
C PHE A 30 8.66 -4.70 12.06
N TYR A 31 8.90 -3.40 12.10
CA TYR A 31 9.83 -2.81 13.05
C TYR A 31 9.44 -1.36 13.37
N ALA A 32 9.77 -0.94 14.59
CA ALA A 32 9.67 0.46 14.99
C ALA A 32 11.05 1.09 15.06
N ARG A 33 11.22 2.31 14.53
CA ARG A 33 12.46 3.07 14.61
C ARG A 33 12.16 4.56 14.75
N GLY A 34 12.73 5.20 15.77
CA GLY A 34 12.59 6.65 15.98
C GLY A 34 11.14 7.11 16.15
N GLY A 35 10.34 6.35 16.92
CA GLY A 35 8.92 6.65 17.16
C GLY A 35 7.97 6.34 16.00
N ARG A 36 8.47 5.71 14.93
CA ARG A 36 7.70 5.42 13.72
C ARG A 36 7.61 3.92 13.48
N ALA A 37 6.45 3.47 13.01
CA ALA A 37 6.21 2.09 12.65
C ALA A 37 6.48 1.87 11.17
N TYR A 38 7.13 0.75 10.86
CA TYR A 38 7.43 0.31 9.50
C TYR A 38 6.92 -1.12 9.33
N ILE A 39 6.16 -1.32 8.27
CA ILE A 39 5.60 -2.60 7.85
C ILE A 39 6.11 -2.85 6.44
N ILE A 40 6.75 -4.00 6.21
CA ILE A 40 7.31 -4.38 4.91
C ILE A 40 6.75 -5.74 4.55
N TYR A 41 6.17 -5.87 3.37
CA TYR A 41 5.74 -7.16 2.85
C TYR A 41 6.11 -7.28 1.37
N ASP A 42 6.20 -8.52 0.91
CA ASP A 42 6.40 -8.86 -0.49
C ASP A 42 5.01 -9.10 -1.12
N GLU A 43 4.74 -8.39 -2.19
CA GLU A 43 3.53 -8.52 -3.01
C GLU A 43 3.65 -9.81 -3.83
N SER A 44 2.62 -10.65 -3.77
CA SER A 44 2.59 -11.95 -4.46
C SER A 44 1.68 -11.90 -5.69
N GLU A 45 1.63 -13.00 -6.46
CA GLU A 45 0.70 -13.14 -7.59
C GLU A 45 -0.76 -12.87 -7.21
N VAL A 46 -1.13 -13.14 -5.94
CA VAL A 46 -2.48 -12.91 -5.41
C VAL A 46 -2.86 -11.43 -5.37
N SER A 47 -1.89 -10.52 -5.19
CA SER A 47 -2.12 -9.08 -5.34
C SER A 47 -1.93 -8.59 -6.78
N GLY A 48 -1.59 -9.50 -7.71
CA GLY A 48 -1.30 -9.20 -9.12
C GLY A 48 0.01 -8.42 -9.32
N MET A 49 0.83 -8.28 -8.28
CA MET A 49 2.05 -7.45 -8.28
C MET A 49 3.28 -8.25 -7.83
N GLU A 50 3.34 -9.50 -8.29
CA GLU A 50 4.45 -10.40 -7.98
C GLU A 50 5.81 -9.73 -8.23
N GLY A 51 6.73 -9.88 -7.28
CA GLY A 51 8.06 -9.28 -7.35
C GLY A 51 8.12 -7.81 -6.95
N CYS A 52 7.04 -7.25 -6.39
CA CYS A 52 7.07 -5.94 -5.75
C CYS A 52 7.21 -6.05 -4.23
N LYS A 53 7.94 -5.11 -3.64
CA LYS A 53 8.04 -4.94 -2.18
C LYS A 53 7.31 -3.67 -1.78
N THR A 54 6.36 -3.80 -0.87
CA THR A 54 5.65 -2.67 -0.30
C THR A 54 6.19 -2.35 1.09
N THR A 55 6.51 -1.08 1.32
CA THR A 55 6.89 -0.53 2.61
C THR A 55 5.85 0.50 3.04
N ILE A 56 5.18 0.24 4.16
CA ILE A 56 4.26 1.17 4.80
C ILE A 56 4.96 1.77 6.02
N ARG A 57 5.05 3.09 6.05
CA ARG A 57 5.52 3.86 7.18
C ARG A 57 4.34 4.57 7.81
N VAL A 58 4.14 4.35 9.10
CA VAL A 58 3.13 5.02 9.91
C VAL A 58 3.82 5.99 10.87
N ASP A 59 3.48 7.27 10.70
CA ASP A 59 3.81 8.38 11.59
C ASP A 59 2.54 8.78 12.37
N ASP A 60 2.67 9.67 13.36
CA ASP A 60 1.57 10.09 14.24
C ASP A 60 0.35 10.65 13.48
N ARG A 61 0.60 11.35 12.36
CA ARG A 61 -0.44 12.04 11.57
C ARG A 61 -0.52 11.61 10.12
N SER A 62 0.42 10.78 9.67
CA SER A 62 0.54 10.45 8.25
C SER A 62 0.95 9.01 8.02
N VAL A 63 0.48 8.43 6.92
CA VAL A 63 0.88 7.13 6.43
C VAL A 63 1.52 7.29 5.06
N ARG A 64 2.70 6.72 4.85
CA ARG A 64 3.34 6.65 3.54
C ARG A 64 3.47 5.20 3.12
N MET A 65 2.96 4.85 1.94
CA MET A 65 3.18 3.58 1.29
C MET A 65 4.13 3.77 0.12
N LYS A 66 5.18 2.97 0.04
CA LYS A 66 6.11 2.95 -1.09
C LYS A 66 6.18 1.54 -1.64
N ARG A 67 5.94 1.39 -2.93
CA ARG A 67 6.02 0.12 -3.64
C ARG A 67 7.20 0.16 -4.60
N THR A 68 8.07 -0.85 -4.54
CA THR A 68 9.29 -0.94 -5.35
C THR A 68 9.37 -2.34 -5.95
N GLY A 69 9.46 -2.47 -7.28
CA GLY A 69 9.56 -3.76 -7.96
C GLY A 69 9.52 -3.66 -9.48
N LEU A 70 9.60 -4.82 -10.16
CA LEU A 70 9.65 -4.92 -11.62
C LEU A 70 8.40 -4.35 -12.32
N ALA A 71 7.22 -4.48 -11.70
CA ALA A 71 5.96 -3.89 -12.17
C ALA A 71 5.61 -2.56 -11.47
N GLY A 72 6.29 -2.24 -10.36
CA GLY A 72 6.03 -1.07 -9.53
C GLY A 72 7.07 0.00 -9.77
N PHE A 73 6.95 0.76 -10.86
CA PHE A 73 7.74 1.95 -11.10
C PHE A 73 7.41 3.03 -10.06
N GLY A 74 8.04 2.95 -8.88
CA GLY A 74 8.17 4.05 -7.93
C GLY A 74 6.89 4.61 -7.34
N THR A 75 5.79 3.84 -7.28
CA THR A 75 4.53 4.31 -6.71
C THR A 75 4.72 4.63 -5.22
N GLU A 76 4.55 5.90 -4.88
CA GLU A 76 4.49 6.39 -3.51
C GLU A 76 3.11 6.99 -3.27
N LEU A 77 2.39 6.44 -2.28
CA LEU A 77 1.15 7.02 -1.77
C LEU A 77 1.46 7.67 -0.42
N TYR A 78 0.91 8.86 -0.21
CA TYR A 78 1.03 9.57 1.05
C TYR A 78 -0.34 10.04 1.50
N PHE A 79 -0.66 9.75 2.75
CA PHE A 79 -1.94 10.07 3.37
C PHE A 79 -1.66 10.87 4.63
N GLU A 80 -2.29 12.03 4.78
CA GLU A 80 -2.27 12.83 6.01
C GLU A 80 -3.70 13.25 6.31
N LYS A 81 -4.11 13.14 7.58
CA LYS A 81 -5.47 13.48 7.99
C LYS A 81 -5.80 14.92 7.61
N GLY A 82 -6.86 15.11 6.83
CA GLY A 82 -7.35 16.43 6.41
C GLY A 82 -6.66 17.01 5.17
N LYS A 83 -5.78 16.26 4.50
CA LYS A 83 -5.17 16.66 3.23
C LYS A 83 -5.50 15.65 2.13
N ARG A 84 -5.77 16.14 0.93
CA ARG A 84 -5.83 15.34 -0.31
C ARG A 84 -4.44 15.21 -0.89
N PHE A 85 -4.11 14.05 -1.44
CA PHE A 85 -2.83 13.80 -2.08
C PHE A 85 -3.04 13.11 -3.42
N SER A 86 -2.69 13.82 -4.48
CA SER A 86 -2.58 13.23 -5.81
C SER A 86 -1.28 12.42 -5.91
N SER A 87 -1.39 11.14 -6.27
CA SER A 87 -0.23 10.27 -6.52
C SER A 87 -0.29 9.71 -7.94
N ILE A 88 0.88 9.48 -8.53
CA ILE A 88 0.98 8.89 -9.87
C ILE A 88 1.22 7.40 -9.70
N TYR A 89 0.28 6.61 -10.20
CA TYR A 89 0.37 5.16 -10.24
C TYR A 89 0.82 4.72 -11.64
N ASN A 90 2.03 4.20 -11.74
CA ASN A 90 2.53 3.69 -13.02
C ASN A 90 1.96 2.30 -13.29
N THR A 91 1.08 2.21 -14.28
CA THR A 91 0.61 0.94 -14.84
C THR A 91 1.44 0.56 -16.07
N PRO A 92 1.43 -0.71 -16.51
CA PRO A 92 2.03 -1.12 -17.79
C PRO A 92 1.46 -0.36 -19.01
N TYR A 93 0.27 0.21 -18.87
CA TYR A 93 -0.44 0.98 -19.90
C TYR A 93 -0.18 2.49 -19.82
N GLY A 94 0.62 2.94 -18.86
CA GLY A 94 0.98 4.34 -18.64
C GLY A 94 0.74 4.84 -17.21
N PRO A 95 1.21 6.06 -16.89
CA PRO A 95 0.95 6.70 -15.60
C PRO A 95 -0.53 7.08 -15.46
N MET A 96 -1.16 6.61 -14.39
CA MET A 96 -2.52 6.98 -13.98
C MET A 96 -2.42 7.92 -12.78
N GLY A 97 -3.05 9.09 -12.87
CA GLY A 97 -3.22 9.98 -11.72
C GLY A 97 -4.32 9.46 -10.81
N ILE A 98 -4.03 9.33 -9.51
CA ILE A 98 -4.99 9.00 -8.47
C ILE A 98 -5.06 10.21 -7.54
N GLU A 99 -6.25 10.72 -7.22
CA GLU A 99 -6.49 11.85 -6.31
C GLU A 99 -7.31 11.45 -5.09
#